data_AF-A0A258YZP7-F1
#
_entry.id   AF-A0A258YZP7-F1
#
_cell.length_a   1.000
_cell.length_b   1.000
_cell.length_c   1.000
_cell.angle_alpha   90.00
_cell.angle_beta   90.00
_cell.angle_gamma   90.00
#
_symmetry.space_group_name_H-M   'P 1'
#
loop_
_entity.id
_entity.type
_entity.pdbx_description
1 polymer ?
#
loop_
_entity_poly.entity_id
_entity_poly.type
_entity_poly.pdbx_seq_one_letter_code
_entity_poly.pdbx_strand_id
1 'polypeptide(L)'
;MLASGRDNALLRFSLGNEYLKQGDAVNAVIHLRRAVEHDPKYSAAWKLLGKALADSQALADALAAYQAGIEVAEARGDKQAAKEMGVFAKRIEKQLGLKIFENVSKEAWSGWQRQQTMLINENRLNLADPSARSYLMEQMERHFFGDGKADSANGYVPPSK
;
A
#
# COMPACT_ATOMS: atom_id res chain seq x y z
N MET A 1 6.43 34.78 28.49
CA MET A 1 6.96 33.49 29.00
C MET A 1 6.73 32.42 27.94
N LEU A 2 7.59 32.34 26.92
CA LEU A 2 7.49 31.36 25.81
C LEU A 2 8.91 30.95 25.38
N ALA A 3 9.66 30.31 26.28
CA ALA A 3 11.06 29.97 25.98
C ALA A 3 11.54 28.75 26.78
N SER A 4 10.86 27.62 26.61
CA SER A 4 11.39 26.26 26.80
C SER A 4 10.28 25.25 26.52
N GLY A 5 9.62 25.35 25.36
CA GLY A 5 8.64 24.36 24.96
C GLY A 5 9.36 23.07 24.60
N ARG A 6 9.47 22.13 25.56
CA ARG A 6 9.99 20.79 25.26
C ARG A 6 9.15 20.20 24.14
N ASP A 7 9.80 19.93 23.02
CA ASP A 7 9.21 19.15 21.94
C ASP A 7 8.62 17.86 22.50
N ASN A 8 7.37 17.58 22.17
CA ASN A 8 6.65 16.44 22.71
C ASN A 8 5.53 16.00 21.76
N ALA A 9 5.03 14.77 21.98
CA ALA A 9 4.04 14.14 21.13
C ALA A 9 2.77 14.99 20.92
N LEU A 10 2.30 15.65 21.98
CA LEU A 10 1.06 16.43 21.97
C LEU A 10 1.21 17.72 21.14
N LEU A 11 2.31 18.44 21.33
CA LEU A 11 2.62 19.64 20.53
C LEU A 11 2.76 19.29 19.04
N ARG A 12 3.51 18.23 18.74
CA ARG A 12 3.71 17.75 17.37
C ARG A 12 2.40 17.28 16.74
N PHE A 13 1.56 16.58 17.49
CA PHE A 13 0.21 16.20 17.07
C PHE A 13 -0.66 17.42 16.74
N SER A 14 -0.70 18.42 17.61
CA SER A 14 -1.48 19.64 17.40
C SER A 14 -1.03 20.41 16.15
N LEU A 15 0.29 20.56 15.94
CA LEU A 15 0.84 21.17 14.73
C LEU A 15 0.44 20.39 13.47
N GLY A 16 0.59 19.07 13.49
CA GLY A 16 0.21 18.23 12.36
C GLY A 16 -1.27 18.31 12.01
N ASN A 17 -2.14 18.34 13.03
CA ASN A 17 -3.58 18.55 12.83
C ASN A 17 -3.90 19.92 12.24
N GLU A 18 -3.16 20.96 12.63
CA GLU A 18 -3.36 22.30 12.10
C GLU A 18 -2.95 22.41 10.62
N TYR A 19 -1.82 21.81 10.24
CA TYR A 19 -1.43 21.71 8.83
C TYR A 19 -2.46 20.93 8.00
N LEU A 20 -3.06 19.86 8.53
CA LEU A 20 -4.14 19.14 7.85
C LEU A 20 -5.37 20.02 7.58
N LYS A 21 -5.75 20.91 8.50
CA LYS A 21 -6.86 21.84 8.26
C LYS A 21 -6.55 22.87 7.18
N GLN A 22 -5.27 23.22 7.04
CA GLN A 22 -4.79 24.11 5.98
C GLN A 22 -4.63 23.39 4.63
N GLY A 23 -4.86 22.07 4.58
CA GLY A 23 -4.66 21.25 3.38
C GLY A 23 -3.20 20.91 3.10
N ASP A 24 -2.27 21.30 3.99
CA ASP A 24 -0.85 21.01 3.86
C ASP A 24 -0.53 19.63 4.44
N ALA A 25 -0.86 18.61 3.66
CA ALA A 25 -0.63 17.23 4.05
C ALA A 25 0.86 16.90 4.24
N VAL A 26 1.75 17.53 3.47
CA VAL A 26 3.19 17.25 3.51
C VAL A 26 3.79 17.70 4.84
N ASN A 27 3.53 18.94 5.27
CA ASN A 27 4.00 19.42 6.57
C ASN A 27 3.29 18.69 7.72
N ALA A 28 2.02 18.34 7.56
CA ALA A 28 1.32 17.52 8.55
C ALA A 28 2.03 16.18 8.81
N VAL A 29 2.46 15.48 7.75
CA VAL A 29 3.20 14.21 7.88
C VAL A 29 4.47 14.38 8.71
N ILE A 30 5.25 15.44 8.47
CA ILE A 30 6.50 15.69 9.21
C ILE A 30 6.22 15.79 10.71
N HIS A 31 5.24 16.60 11.10
CA HIS A 31 4.90 16.80 12.51
C HIS A 31 4.26 15.55 13.13
N LEU A 32 3.40 14.82 12.41
CA LEU A 32 2.73 13.63 12.91
C LEU A 32 3.68 12.44 13.06
N ARG A 33 4.68 12.28 12.18
CA ARG A 33 5.75 11.28 12.34
C ARG A 33 6.54 11.54 13.63
N ARG A 34 6.94 12.79 13.89
CA ARG A 34 7.58 13.16 15.16
C ARG A 34 6.68 12.90 16.37
N ALA A 35 5.36 13.10 16.24
CA ALA A 35 4.43 12.81 17.33
C ALA A 35 4.43 11.33 17.73
N VAL A 36 4.38 10.42 16.75
CA VAL A 36 4.41 8.97 17.00
C VAL A 36 5.81 8.45 17.36
N GLU A 37 6.88 9.15 16.97
CA GLU A 37 8.24 8.85 17.47
C GLU A 37 8.37 9.18 18.96
N HIS A 38 7.77 10.29 19.41
CA HIS A 38 7.77 10.67 20.83
C HIS A 38 6.87 9.77 21.69
N ASP A 39 5.68 9.44 21.20
CA ASP A 39 4.77 8.50 21.85
C ASP A 39 4.20 7.51 20.82
N PRO A 40 4.85 6.33 20.68
CA PRO A 40 4.37 5.28 19.78
C PRO A 40 2.98 4.74 20.17
N LYS A 41 2.54 4.97 21.42
CA LYS A 41 1.23 4.50 21.89
C LYS A 41 0.12 5.51 21.58
N TYR A 42 0.39 6.64 20.94
CA TYR A 42 -0.61 7.67 20.69
C TYR A 42 -1.51 7.33 19.49
N SER A 43 -2.58 6.57 19.73
CA SER A 43 -3.53 6.10 18.68
C SER A 43 -4.08 7.22 17.80
N ALA A 44 -4.40 8.38 18.38
CA ALA A 44 -4.90 9.53 17.63
C ALA A 44 -3.86 10.12 16.66
N ALA A 45 -2.57 10.12 17.04
CA ALA A 45 -1.49 10.60 16.18
C ALA A 45 -1.27 9.66 14.99
N TRP A 46 -1.33 8.35 15.20
CA TRP A 46 -1.30 7.36 14.10
C TRP A 46 -2.47 7.55 13.13
N LYS A 47 -3.69 7.78 13.63
CA LYS A 47 -4.86 8.04 12.79
C LYS A 47 -4.67 9.26 11.89
N LEU A 48 -4.20 10.38 12.44
CA LEU A 48 -3.95 11.58 11.66
C LEU A 48 -2.77 11.41 10.72
N LEU A 49 -1.73 10.68 11.12
CA LEU A 49 -0.58 10.39 10.25
C LEU A 49 -1.03 9.62 9.00
N GLY A 50 -1.82 8.56 9.17
CA GLY A 50 -2.39 7.81 8.06
C GLY A 50 -3.25 8.70 7.14
N LYS A 51 -4.04 9.62 7.72
CA LYS A 51 -4.83 10.58 6.92
C LYS A 51 -3.92 11.52 6.12
N ALA A 52 -2.91 12.10 6.75
CA ALA A 52 -1.98 13.01 6.10
C ALA A 52 -1.22 12.33 4.96
N LEU A 53 -0.77 11.09 5.16
CA LEU A 53 -0.10 10.29 4.13
C LEU A 53 -1.06 9.95 2.97
N ALA A 54 -2.33 9.65 3.27
CA ALA A 54 -3.34 9.40 2.24
C ALA A 54 -3.63 10.66 1.42
N ASP A 55 -3.79 11.81 2.09
CA ASP A 55 -4.01 13.11 1.45
C ASP A 55 -2.79 13.54 0.61
N SER A 56 -1.57 13.16 1.00
CA SER A 56 -0.34 13.35 0.23
C SER A 56 -0.08 12.28 -0.84
N GLN A 57 -1.06 11.41 -1.14
CA GLN A 57 -1.00 10.29 -2.09
C GLN A 57 0.04 9.20 -1.79
N ALA A 58 0.66 9.20 -0.61
CA ALA A 58 1.59 8.18 -0.15
C ALA A 58 0.81 6.97 0.41
N LEU A 59 0.05 6.28 -0.46
CA LEU A 59 -0.92 5.26 -0.06
C LEU A 59 -0.29 4.06 0.68
N ALA A 60 0.88 3.59 0.27
CA ALA A 60 1.56 2.48 0.95
C ALA A 60 1.97 2.87 2.38
N ASP A 61 2.57 4.04 2.56
CA ASP A 61 2.93 4.56 3.88
C ASP A 61 1.70 4.83 4.74
N ALA A 62 0.60 5.33 4.13
CA ALA A 62 -0.66 5.56 4.82
C ALA A 62 -1.25 4.26 5.37
N LEU A 63 -1.22 3.18 4.58
CA LEU A 63 -1.66 1.86 5.00
C LEU A 63 -0.84 1.36 6.18
N ALA A 64 0.48 1.45 6.11
CA ALA A 64 1.38 1.06 7.20
C ALA A 64 1.10 1.86 8.49
N ALA A 65 0.90 3.18 8.37
CA ALA A 65 0.57 4.04 9.51
C ALA A 65 -0.78 3.67 10.14
N TYR A 66 -1.80 3.34 9.33
CA TYR A 66 -3.09 2.88 9.85
C TYR A 66 -2.99 1.51 10.52
N GLN A 67 -2.22 0.57 9.98
CA GLN A 67 -2.00 -0.75 10.59
C GLN A 67 -1.33 -0.62 11.96
N ALA A 68 -0.24 0.15 12.06
CA ALA A 68 0.41 0.45 13.33
C ALA A 68 -0.55 1.14 14.32
N GLY A 69 -1.36 2.08 13.84
CA GLY A 69 -2.37 2.75 14.64
C GLY A 69 -3.44 1.81 15.19
N ILE A 70 -3.91 0.85 14.40
CA ILE A 70 -4.89 -0.17 14.80
C ILE A 70 -4.33 -1.03 15.92
N GLU A 71 -3.11 -1.56 15.77
CA GLU A 71 -2.45 -2.38 16.80
C GLU A 71 -2.35 -1.61 18.13
N VAL A 72 -1.92 -0.35 18.05
CA VAL A 72 -1.82 0.54 19.22
C VAL A 72 -3.19 0.81 19.84
N ALA A 73 -4.22 1.07 19.03
CA ALA A 73 -5.57 1.34 19.51
C ALA A 73 -6.19 0.10 20.18
N GLU A 74 -6.01 -1.09 19.60
CA GLU A 74 -6.47 -2.36 20.17
C GLU A 74 -5.78 -2.67 21.49
N ALA A 75 -4.45 -2.51 21.56
CA ALA A 75 -3.67 -2.71 22.78
C ALA A 75 -4.11 -1.76 23.92
N ARG A 76 -4.62 -0.57 23.58
CA ARG A 76 -5.15 0.41 24.54
C ARG A 76 -6.64 0.27 24.84
N GLY A 77 -7.35 -0.63 24.15
CA GLY A 77 -8.80 -0.76 24.25
C GLY A 77 -9.61 0.35 23.55
N ASP A 78 -8.97 1.16 22.70
CA ASP A 78 -9.60 2.20 21.89
C ASP A 78 -10.26 1.58 20.63
N LYS A 79 -11.32 0.81 20.87
CA LYS A 79 -12.01 0.03 19.84
C LYS A 79 -12.58 0.91 18.72
N GLN A 80 -12.97 2.14 19.04
CA GLN A 80 -13.54 3.06 18.05
C GLN A 80 -12.47 3.56 17.09
N ALA A 81 -11.30 3.99 17.59
CA ALA A 81 -10.21 4.42 16.71
C ALA A 81 -9.71 3.27 15.83
N ALA A 82 -9.57 2.06 16.38
CA ALA A 82 -9.20 0.86 15.62
C ALA A 82 -10.19 0.60 14.47
N LYS A 83 -11.50 0.67 14.74
CA LYS A 83 -12.54 0.49 13.72
C LYS A 83 -12.47 1.55 12.62
N GLU A 84 -12.33 2.82 12.98
CA GLU A 84 -12.21 3.92 12.01
C GLU A 84 -10.98 3.74 11.11
N MET A 85 -9.81 3.49 11.71
CA MET A 85 -8.58 3.25 10.97
C MET A 85 -8.68 2.02 10.07
N GLY A 86 -9.35 0.96 10.52
CA GLY A 86 -9.62 -0.23 9.71
C GLY A 86 -10.45 0.05 8.46
N VAL A 87 -11.42 0.97 8.53
CA VAL A 87 -12.18 1.40 7.34
C VAL A 87 -11.28 2.15 6.36
N PHE A 88 -10.40 3.03 6.86
CA PHE A 88 -9.47 3.76 6.00
C PHE A 88 -8.42 2.84 5.36
N ALA A 89 -7.83 1.93 6.14
CA ALA A 89 -6.88 0.93 5.66
C ALA A 89 -7.49 0.09 4.52
N LYS A 90 -8.69 -0.47 4.70
CA LYS A 90 -9.38 -1.25 3.66
C LYS A 90 -9.63 -0.47 2.38
N ARG A 91 -9.96 0.82 2.49
CA ARG A 91 -10.15 1.69 1.32
C ARG A 91 -8.84 1.87 0.56
N ILE A 92 -7.73 2.05 1.27
CA ILE A 92 -6.40 2.20 0.67
C ILE A 92 -5.95 0.89 0.03
N GLU A 93 -6.13 -0.25 0.69
CA GLU A 93 -5.86 -1.58 0.11
C GLU A 93 -6.60 -1.77 -1.20
N LYS A 94 -7.88 -1.41 -1.26
CA LYS A 94 -8.65 -1.44 -2.51
C LYS A 94 -8.05 -0.54 -3.59
N GLN A 95 -7.65 0.68 -3.24
CA GLN A 95 -7.03 1.62 -4.20
C GLN A 95 -5.68 1.11 -4.70
N LEU A 96 -4.85 0.55 -3.83
CA LEU A 96 -3.58 -0.07 -4.19
C LEU A 96 -3.81 -1.29 -5.08
N GLY A 97 -4.76 -2.15 -4.74
CA GLY A 97 -5.15 -3.30 -5.57
C GLY A 97 -5.65 -2.89 -6.95
N LEU A 98 -6.44 -1.82 -7.05
CA LEU A 98 -6.85 -1.23 -8.34
C LEU A 98 -5.66 -0.68 -9.10
N LYS A 99 -4.74 0.08 -8.45
CA LYS A 99 -3.52 0.55 -9.10
C LYS A 99 -2.64 -0.60 -9.59
N ILE A 100 -2.51 -1.67 -8.82
CA ILE A 100 -1.76 -2.87 -9.22
C ILE A 100 -2.47 -3.53 -10.41
N PHE A 101 -3.79 -3.68 -10.38
CA PHE A 101 -4.55 -4.21 -11.51
C PHE A 101 -4.41 -3.35 -12.78
N GLU A 102 -4.45 -2.03 -12.64
CA GLU A 102 -4.25 -1.07 -13.73
C GLU A 102 -2.81 -1.05 -14.27
N ASN A 103 -1.80 -1.25 -13.42
CA ASN A 103 -0.38 -1.10 -13.80
C ASN A 103 0.33 -2.45 -14.10
N VAL A 104 0.03 -3.54 -13.39
CA VAL A 104 0.43 -4.92 -13.73
C VAL A 104 -0.43 -5.46 -14.88
N SER A 105 -1.58 -4.80 -15.12
CA SER A 105 -2.23 -4.42 -16.39
C SER A 105 -2.77 -5.48 -17.36
N LYS A 106 -3.95 -5.17 -17.90
CA LYS A 106 -4.51 -5.73 -19.15
C LYS A 106 -3.54 -5.59 -20.31
N GLU A 107 -2.70 -4.57 -20.31
CA GLU A 107 -1.67 -4.26 -21.29
C GLU A 107 -0.46 -5.20 -21.19
N ALA A 108 0.01 -5.55 -19.99
CA ALA A 108 1.05 -6.56 -19.80
C ALA A 108 0.50 -7.96 -20.10
N TRP A 109 -0.76 -8.24 -19.74
CA TRP A 109 -1.45 -9.44 -20.21
C TRP A 109 -1.56 -9.48 -21.74
N SER A 110 -1.91 -8.36 -22.39
CA SER A 110 -1.94 -8.24 -23.85
C SER A 110 -0.54 -8.31 -24.48
N GLY A 111 0.50 -7.88 -23.76
CA GLY A 111 1.90 -8.05 -24.12
C GLY A 111 2.31 -9.52 -24.10
N TRP A 112 2.00 -10.21 -23.01
CA TRP A 112 2.20 -11.64 -22.86
C TRP A 112 1.46 -12.44 -23.93
N GLN A 113 0.19 -12.14 -24.23
CA GLN A 113 -0.57 -12.84 -25.27
C GLN A 113 0.07 -12.71 -26.67
N ARG A 114 0.65 -11.54 -26.98
CA ARG A 114 1.41 -11.34 -28.23
C ARG A 114 2.70 -12.17 -28.23
N GLN A 115 3.45 -12.16 -27.12
CA GLN A 115 4.67 -12.94 -26.98
C GLN A 115 4.41 -14.45 -27.02
N GLN A 116 3.36 -14.92 -26.34
CA GLN A 116 2.90 -16.31 -26.37
C GLN A 116 2.58 -16.76 -27.80
N THR A 117 1.89 -15.92 -28.57
CA THR A 117 1.55 -16.23 -29.98
C THR A 117 2.81 -16.37 -30.84
N MET A 118 3.79 -15.49 -30.64
CA MET A 118 5.11 -15.57 -31.30
C MET A 118 5.83 -16.88 -30.96
N LEU A 119 5.93 -17.21 -29.66
CA LEU A 119 6.59 -18.42 -29.17
C LEU A 119 5.95 -19.71 -29.70
N ILE A 120 4.62 -19.74 -29.82
CA ILE A 120 3.88 -20.88 -30.39
C ILE A 120 4.23 -21.08 -31.86
N ASN A 121 4.26 -20.00 -32.65
CA ASN A 121 4.54 -20.07 -34.08
C ASN A 121 6.00 -20.42 -34.37
N GLU A 122 6.95 -19.79 -33.68
CA GLU A 122 8.39 -19.99 -33.90
C GLU A 122 8.84 -21.41 -33.54
N ASN A 123 8.38 -21.92 -32.39
CA ASN A 123 8.74 -23.26 -31.93
C ASN A 123 7.78 -24.35 -32.43
N ARG A 124 6.81 -23.99 -33.29
CA ARG A 124 5.74 -24.88 -33.80
C ARG A 124 5.06 -25.69 -32.68
N LEU A 125 4.75 -25.01 -31.58
CA LEU A 125 4.22 -25.64 -30.38
C LEU A 125 2.81 -26.18 -30.64
N ASN A 126 2.58 -27.44 -30.25
CA ASN A 126 1.24 -28.00 -30.20
C ASN A 126 0.68 -27.87 -28.78
N LEU A 127 -0.38 -27.09 -28.61
CA LEU A 127 -1.02 -26.91 -27.31
C LEU A 127 -1.70 -28.18 -26.78
N ALA A 128 -1.82 -29.26 -27.58
CA ALA A 128 -2.24 -30.58 -27.09
C ALA A 128 -1.13 -31.30 -26.30
N ASP A 129 0.14 -30.95 -26.51
CA ASP A 129 1.31 -31.55 -25.86
C ASP A 129 1.58 -30.92 -24.48
N PRO A 130 1.64 -31.73 -23.39
CA PRO A 130 1.99 -31.25 -22.06
C PRO A 130 3.35 -30.54 -21.95
N SER A 131 4.34 -30.94 -22.74
CA SER A 131 5.69 -30.37 -22.70
C SER A 131 5.69 -28.92 -23.23
N ALA A 132 4.96 -28.66 -24.31
CA ALA A 132 4.78 -27.33 -24.89
C ALA A 132 4.04 -26.36 -23.93
N ARG A 133 3.05 -26.86 -23.16
CA ARG A 133 2.37 -26.07 -22.14
C ARG A 133 3.31 -25.69 -21.00
N SER A 134 4.13 -26.64 -20.56
CA SER A 134 5.11 -26.43 -19.48
C SER A 134 6.15 -25.37 -19.87
N TYR A 135 6.63 -25.42 -21.12
CA TYR A 135 7.51 -24.39 -21.67
C TYR A 135 6.87 -22.99 -21.68
N LEU A 136 5.64 -22.86 -22.15
CA LEU A 136 4.94 -21.57 -22.17
C LEU A 136 4.68 -21.02 -20.76
N MET A 137 4.43 -21.88 -19.77
CA MET A 137 4.29 -21.48 -18.36
C MET A 137 5.61 -20.94 -17.80
N GLU A 138 6.73 -21.59 -18.07
CA GLU A 138 8.05 -21.10 -17.65
C GLU A 138 8.38 -19.75 -18.29
N GLN A 139 8.03 -19.55 -19.56
CA GLN A 139 8.21 -18.26 -20.24
C GLN A 139 7.29 -17.17 -19.67
N MET A 140 6.08 -17.52 -19.26
CA MET A 140 5.14 -16.60 -18.61
C MET A 140 5.70 -16.14 -17.26
N GLU A 141 6.15 -17.10 -16.44
CA GLU A 141 6.76 -16.80 -15.15
C GLU A 141 8.00 -15.93 -15.31
N ARG A 142 8.85 -16.21 -16.29
CA ARG A 142 10.00 -15.34 -16.60
C ARG A 142 9.58 -13.95 -17.08
N HIS A 143 8.53 -13.85 -17.89
CA HIS A 143 8.02 -12.57 -18.41
C HIS A 143 7.48 -11.64 -17.32
N PHE A 144 6.79 -12.22 -16.33
CA PHE A 144 6.20 -11.46 -15.24
C PHE A 144 7.10 -11.36 -14.00
N PHE A 145 8.01 -12.32 -13.79
CA PHE A 145 8.72 -12.50 -12.52
C PHE A 145 10.23 -12.83 -12.65
N GLY A 146 10.80 -12.88 -13.86
CA GLY A 146 12.23 -13.20 -14.08
C GLY A 146 13.18 -12.02 -13.82
N ASP A 147 13.95 -12.09 -12.73
CA ASP A 147 15.12 -11.31 -12.27
C ASP A 147 15.39 -9.90 -12.86
N GLY A 148 15.28 -8.79 -12.11
CA GLY A 148 15.17 -8.69 -10.66
C GLY A 148 14.87 -7.29 -10.10
N LYS A 149 14.36 -7.34 -8.86
CA LYS A 149 13.96 -6.26 -7.93
C LYS A 149 12.64 -5.54 -8.23
N ALA A 150 11.55 -6.23 -7.92
CA ALA A 150 10.67 -5.78 -6.84
C ALA A 150 10.00 -7.00 -6.23
N ASP A 151 10.08 -7.12 -4.90
CA ASP A 151 9.28 -8.07 -4.13
C ASP A 151 7.82 -7.99 -4.59
N SER A 152 7.35 -9.05 -5.25
CA SER A 152 5.97 -9.20 -5.68
C SER A 152 5.56 -10.64 -5.46
N ALA A 153 5.44 -11.01 -4.19
CA ALA A 153 4.72 -12.18 -3.72
C ALA A 153 3.66 -11.66 -2.72
N ASN A 154 2.43 -12.12 -2.62
CA ASN A 154 1.84 -13.34 -3.16
C ASN A 154 0.30 -13.23 -3.02
N GLY A 155 -0.44 -13.60 -4.06
CA GLY A 155 -1.77 -14.22 -3.97
C GLY A 155 -2.98 -13.39 -3.54
N TYR A 156 -3.90 -13.11 -4.47
CA TYR A 156 -5.36 -13.23 -4.23
C TYR A 156 -6.16 -13.26 -5.56
N VAL A 157 -7.13 -14.19 -5.66
CA VAL A 157 -8.04 -14.43 -6.80
C VAL A 157 -9.49 -14.11 -6.37
N PRO A 158 -10.34 -13.54 -7.24
CA PRO A 158 -11.59 -12.85 -6.88
C PRO A 158 -12.83 -13.77 -6.83
N PRO A 159 -13.97 -13.35 -6.22
CA PRO A 159 -15.26 -13.95 -6.50
C PRO A 159 -16.06 -13.17 -7.57
N SER A 160 -16.53 -13.89 -8.60
CA SER A 160 -17.38 -13.39 -9.69
C SER A 160 -18.82 -13.14 -9.26
N LYS A 161 -19.37 -11.98 -9.63
CA LYS A 161 -20.43 -11.83 -10.64
C LYS A 161 -20.55 -10.37 -11.08
#